data_AF-A0A1V2IWJ8-F1
#
_entry.id   AF-A0A1V2IWJ8-F1
#
_cell.length_a   1.000
_cell.length_b   1.000
_cell.length_c   1.000
_cell.angle_alpha   90.00
_cell.angle_beta   90.00
_cell.angle_gamma   90.00
#
_symmetry.space_group_name_H-M   'P 1'
#
loop_
_entity.id
_entity.type
_entity.pdbx_description
1 polymer ?
#
loop_
_entity_poly.entity_id
_entity_poly.type
_entity_poly.pdbx_seq_one_letter_code
_entity_poly.pdbx_strand_id
1 'polypeptide(L)'
;MAGRDVDYDRPILLGCGRCDVQWTALTAAHCPGCHETFAGVGTGFDAHRVDGRCVPPAQVGLRLDGGYWVAAGERAPGKILRAPHHSGIRQAG
;
A
#
# COMPACT_ATOMS: atom_id res chain seq x y z
N MET A 1 -25.02 -2.58 -29.90
CA MET A 1 -23.89 -2.22 -29.03
C MET A 1 -23.96 -3.11 -27.80
N ALA A 2 -23.18 -4.18 -27.73
CA ALA A 2 -23.13 -5.01 -26.52
C ALA A 2 -22.38 -4.21 -25.43
N GLY A 3 -23.07 -3.90 -24.34
CA GLY A 3 -22.45 -3.28 -23.17
C GLY A 3 -21.38 -4.21 -22.63
N ARG A 4 -20.17 -3.70 -22.42
CA ARG A 4 -19.14 -4.43 -21.67
C ARG A 4 -19.66 -4.60 -20.24
N ASP A 5 -19.90 -5.83 -19.81
CA ASP A 5 -20.15 -6.13 -18.41
C ASP A 5 -18.94 -5.70 -17.61
N VAL A 6 -19.09 -4.62 -16.85
CA VAL A 6 -18.06 -4.16 -15.93
C VAL A 6 -18.21 -5.02 -14.69
N ASP A 7 -17.32 -5.99 -14.53
CA ASP A 7 -17.23 -6.82 -13.34
C ASP A 7 -16.79 -5.94 -12.16
N TYR A 8 -17.77 -5.40 -11.41
CA TYR A 8 -17.54 -4.61 -10.19
C TYR A 8 -17.14 -5.47 -8.99
N ASP A 9 -17.18 -6.80 -9.11
CA ASP A 9 -16.83 -7.75 -8.05
C ASP A 9 -15.32 -7.95 -7.91
N ARG A 10 -14.53 -7.51 -8.91
CA ARG A 10 -13.07 -7.52 -8.78
C ARG A 10 -12.61 -6.46 -7.77
N PRO A 11 -11.96 -6.88 -6.66
CA PRO A 11 -11.42 -5.93 -5.71
C PRO A 11 -10.36 -5.06 -6.39
N ILE A 12 -10.42 -3.76 -6.12
CA ILE A 12 -9.41 -2.82 -6.60
C ILE A 12 -8.07 -3.23 -6.00
N LEU A 13 -7.10 -3.52 -6.87
CA LEU A 13 -5.71 -3.79 -6.49
C LEU A 13 -4.88 -2.54 -6.73
N LEU A 14 -4.42 -1.94 -5.64
CA LEU A 14 -3.41 -0.90 -5.64
C LEU A 14 -2.03 -1.56 -5.52
N GLY A 15 -1.00 -0.92 -6.03
CA GLY A 15 0.35 -1.45 -5.97
C GLY A 15 1.41 -0.39 -6.18
N CYS A 16 2.64 -0.72 -5.80
CA CYS A 16 3.80 0.10 -6.10
C CYS A 16 4.47 -0.40 -7.38
N GLY A 17 4.74 0.48 -8.34
CA GLY A 17 5.51 0.14 -9.56
C GLY A 17 7.00 -0.10 -9.34
N ARG A 18 7.44 -0.36 -8.10
CA ARG A 18 8.84 -0.61 -7.73
C ARG A 18 9.02 -1.74 -6.71
N CYS A 19 7.94 -2.28 -6.14
CA CYS A 19 8.00 -3.47 -5.29
C CYS A 19 6.87 -4.45 -5.64
N ASP A 20 6.91 -5.63 -5.03
CA ASP A 20 5.95 -6.73 -5.23
C ASP A 20 4.66 -6.56 -4.39
N VAL A 21 4.55 -5.47 -3.64
CA VAL A 21 3.46 -5.24 -2.70
C VAL A 21 2.25 -4.66 -3.42
N GLN A 22 1.13 -5.35 -3.28
CA GLN A 22 -0.20 -4.91 -3.70
C GLN A 22 -1.15 -4.89 -2.50
N TRP A 23 -2.17 -4.05 -2.54
CA TRP A 23 -3.11 -3.92 -1.44
C TRP A 23 -4.52 -3.57 -1.90
N THR A 24 -5.53 -3.94 -1.11
CA THR A 24 -6.95 -3.77 -1.46
C THR A 24 -7.61 -2.54 -0.85
N ALA A 25 -6.96 -1.89 0.11
CA ALA A 25 -7.55 -0.78 0.87
C ALA A 25 -7.21 0.58 0.25
N LEU A 26 -8.23 1.32 -0.19
CA LEU A 26 -8.08 2.68 -0.72
C LEU A 26 -7.52 3.68 0.31
N THR A 27 -7.73 3.42 1.60
CA THR A 27 -7.25 4.28 2.69
C THR A 27 -5.77 4.05 3.00
N ALA A 28 -5.19 2.93 2.57
CA ALA A 28 -3.82 2.58 2.90
C ALA A 28 -2.82 3.48 2.17
N ALA A 29 -1.71 3.78 2.83
CA ALA A 29 -0.64 4.61 2.31
C ALA A 29 0.63 3.77 2.11
N HIS A 30 1.26 3.89 0.94
CA HIS A 30 2.52 3.19 0.65
C HIS A 30 3.65 4.20 0.50
N CYS A 31 4.75 4.01 1.21
CA CYS A 31 5.89 4.91 1.13
C CYS A 31 6.77 4.56 -0.09
N PRO A 32 6.96 5.47 -1.06
CA PRO A 32 7.80 5.19 -2.23
C PRO A 32 9.31 5.14 -1.91
N GLY A 33 9.71 5.53 -0.69
CA GLY A 33 11.11 5.54 -0.25
C GLY A 33 11.54 4.23 0.41
N CYS A 34 10.77 3.71 1.37
CA CYS A 34 11.08 2.48 2.09
C CYS A 34 10.21 1.28 1.71
N HIS A 35 9.19 1.48 0.88
CA HIS A 35 8.25 0.45 0.42
C HIS A 35 7.40 -0.22 1.51
N GLU A 36 7.33 0.39 2.69
CA GLU A 36 6.42 -0.02 3.74
C GLU A 36 5.00 0.50 3.47
N THR A 37 4.00 -0.30 3.86
CA THR A 37 2.57 0.02 3.66
C THR A 37 1.91 0.24 5.01
N PHE A 38 1.15 1.32 5.15
CA PHE A 38 0.51 1.81 6.36
C PHE A 38 -1.00 1.77 6.20
N ALA A 39 -1.75 1.58 7.29
CA ALA A 39 -3.22 1.53 7.22
C ALA A 39 -3.88 2.85 6.77
N GLY A 40 -3.17 3.97 6.90
CA GLY A 40 -3.65 5.31 6.59
C GLY A 40 -2.52 6.31 6.35
N VAL A 41 -2.84 7.42 5.69
CA VAL A 41 -1.90 8.55 5.50
C VAL A 41 -1.60 9.34 6.78
N GLY A 42 -2.44 9.22 7.82
CA GLY A 42 -2.30 9.98 9.06
C GLY A 42 -1.28 9.36 10.03
N THR A 43 -1.74 9.01 11.24
CA THR A 43 -0.89 8.66 12.39
C THR A 43 0.27 7.72 12.09
N GLY A 44 0.08 6.67 11.27
CA GLY A 44 1.17 5.77 10.90
C GLY A 44 2.13 6.35 9.85
N PHE A 45 1.59 6.84 8.73
CA PHE A 45 2.42 7.30 7.63
C PHE A 45 3.11 8.63 7.95
N ASP A 46 2.46 9.59 8.60
CA ASP A 46 3.14 10.83 8.93
C ASP A 46 4.21 10.63 10.01
N ALA A 47 3.96 9.76 11.01
CA ALA A 47 4.95 9.48 12.04
C ALA A 47 6.23 8.81 11.49
N HIS A 48 6.14 7.99 10.44
CA HIS A 48 7.33 7.41 9.82
C HIS A 48 8.11 8.44 8.98
N ARG A 49 7.51 9.55 8.55
CA ARG A 49 8.18 10.59 7.77
C ARG A 49 8.58 11.77 8.64
N VAL A 50 9.79 11.72 9.17
CA VAL A 50 10.36 12.81 9.99
C VAL A 50 11.43 13.53 9.19
N ASP A 51 11.30 14.85 9.03
CA ASP A 51 12.23 15.72 8.31
C ASP A 51 12.58 15.23 6.88
N GLY A 52 11.57 14.69 6.19
CA GLY A 52 11.72 14.14 4.84
C GLY A 52 12.41 12.76 4.77
N ARG A 53 12.81 12.20 5.91
CA ARG A 53 13.46 10.89 6.02
C ARG A 53 12.45 9.84 6.49
N CYS A 54 12.71 8.59 6.11
CA CYS A 54 11.93 7.45 6.58
C CYS A 54 12.56 6.95 7.89
N VAL A 55 11.80 7.01 8.98
CA VAL A 55 12.13 6.35 10.24
C VAL A 55 11.49 4.95 10.21
N PRO A 56 12.19 3.89 10.66
CA PRO A 56 11.61 2.56 10.72
C PRO A 56 10.27 2.55 11.48
N PRO A 57 9.19 2.00 10.90
CA PRO A 57 7.85 2.05 11.50
C PRO A 57 7.79 1.53 12.94
N ALA A 58 8.53 0.47 13.25
CA ALA A 58 8.61 -0.09 14.60
C ALA A 58 9.25 0.87 15.61
N GLN A 59 10.15 1.76 15.19
CA GLN A 59 10.79 2.74 16.08
C GLN A 59 9.86 3.90 16.42
N VAL A 60 8.84 4.16 15.60
CA VAL A 60 7.80 5.17 15.86
C VAL A 60 6.54 4.56 16.51
N GLY A 61 6.67 3.35 17.07
CA GLY A 61 5.61 2.70 17.85
C GLY A 61 4.52 2.02 17.02
N LEU A 62 4.73 1.84 15.72
CA LEU A 62 3.76 1.13 14.87
C LEU A 62 3.94 -0.38 14.99
N ARG A 63 2.82 -1.08 14.89
CA ARG A 63 2.78 -2.55 14.88
C ARG A 63 2.42 -3.04 13.49
N LEU A 64 2.91 -4.23 13.14
CA LEU A 64 2.51 -4.89 11.90
C LEU A 64 1.21 -5.67 12.13
N ASP A 65 0.23 -5.47 11.24
CA ASP A 65 -1.08 -6.14 11.26
C ASP A 65 -1.53 -6.43 9.82
N GLY A 66 -1.70 -7.70 9.45
CA GLY A 66 -2.10 -8.08 8.08
C GLY A 66 -1.18 -7.55 6.97
N GLY A 67 0.08 -7.22 7.30
CA GLY A 67 1.05 -6.60 6.39
C GLY A 67 1.08 -5.07 6.44
N TYR A 68 0.13 -4.42 7.11
CA TYR A 68 0.11 -2.97 7.29
C TYR A 68 0.79 -2.56 8.59
N TRP A 69 1.50 -1.44 8.55
CA TRP A 69 1.90 -0.72 9.75
C TRP A 69 0.71 0.09 10.26
N VAL A 70 0.31 -0.16 11.51
CA VAL A 70 -0.87 0.43 12.13
C VAL A 70 -0.52 1.06 13.48
N ALA A 71 -1.22 2.14 13.83
CA ALA A 71 -1.09 2.77 15.13
C ALA A 71 -1.80 1.95 16.23
N ALA A 72 -1.63 2.38 17.48
CA ALA A 72 -2.33 1.77 18.60
C ALA A 72 -3.85 1.85 18.42
N GLY A 73 -4.54 0.72 18.51
CA GLY A 73 -6.00 0.63 18.34
C GLY A 73 -6.50 0.52 16.91
N GLU A 74 -5.65 0.79 15.90
CA GLU A 74 -5.98 0.58 14.49
C GLU A 74 -5.86 -0.88 14.09
N ARG A 75 -6.49 -1.27 12.97
CA ARG A 75 -6.39 -2.61 12.38
C ARG A 75 -6.12 -2.49 10.88
N ALA A 76 -5.65 -3.58 10.28
CA ALA A 76 -5.50 -3.69 8.83
C ALA A 76 -6.82 -3.34 8.11
N PRO A 77 -6.82 -2.34 7.19
CA PRO A 77 -8.02 -1.92 6.47
C PRO A 77 -8.37 -2.84 5.28
N GLY A 78 -7.52 -3.81 4.97
CA GLY A 78 -7.66 -4.69 3.83
C GLY A 78 -6.65 -5.81 3.85
N LYS A 79 -6.29 -6.31 2.67
CA LYS A 79 -5.28 -7.35 2.51
C LYS A 79 -4.09 -6.82 1.74
N ILE A 80 -2.90 -7.20 2.18
CA ILE A 80 -1.69 -7.13 1.38
C ILE A 80 -1.51 -8.44 0.61
N LEU A 81 -1.19 -8.31 -0.67
CA LEU A 81 -0.81 -9.38 -1.56
C LEU A 81 0.63 -9.16 -2.02
N ARG A 82 1.36 -10.25 -2.26
CA ARG A 82 2.67 -10.21 -2.88
C ARG A 82 2.56 -10.83 -4.26
N ALA A 83 2.67 -10.00 -5.28
CA ALA A 83 2.71 -10.44 -6.66
C ALA A 83 4.02 -9.93 -7.27
N PRO A 84 4.77 -10.77 -8.00
CA PRO A 84 5.98 -10.31 -8.66
C PRO A 84 5.66 -9.10 -9.51
N HIS A 85 6.50 -8.07 -9.41
CA HIS A 85 6.34 -6.84 -10.16
C HIS A 85 6.16 -7.18 -11.64
N HIS A 86 4.97 -6.91 -12.20
CA HIS A 86 4.73 -7.04 -13.62
C HIS A 86 5.52 -5.93 -14.30
N SER A 87 6.75 -6.24 -14.69
CA SER A 87 7.55 -5.37 -15.53
C SER A 87 6.91 -5.33 -16.93
N GLY A 88 5.91 -4.47 -17.14
CA GLY A 88 5.28 -4.23 -18.44
C GLY A 88 4.63 -2.85 -18.44
N ILE A 89 4.83 -1.96 -19.41
CA ILE A 89 5.26 -2.11 -20.81
C ILE A 89 6.10 -0.86 -21.14
N ARG A 90 7.35 -1.02 -21.62
CA ARG A 90 7.99 0.05 -22.39
C ARG A 90 7.24 0.11 -23.73
N GLN A 91 6.34 1.07 -23.91
CA GLN A 91 5.91 1.42 -25.27
C GLN A 91 7.09 2.12 -25.93
N ALA A 92 7.75 1.41 -26.84
CA ALA A 92 8.60 2.03 -27.84
C ALA A 92 7.67 2.74 -28.84
N GLY A 93 7.92 4.02 -29.06
CA GLY A 93 7.32 4.86 -30.08
C GLY A 93 8.25 6.03 -30.33
#